data_AF-A0A933CSG8-F1
#
_entry.id   AF-A0A933CSG8-F1
#
_cell.length_a   1.000
_cell.length_b   1.000
_cell.length_c   1.000
_cell.angle_alpha   90.00
_cell.angle_beta   90.00
_cell.angle_gamma   90.00
#
_symmetry.space_group_name_H-M   'P 1'
#
loop_
_entity.id
_entity.type
_entity.pdbx_description
1 polymer ?
#
loop_
_entity_poly.entity_id
_entity_poly.type
_entity_poly.pdbx_seq_one_letter_code
_entity_poly.pdbx_strand_id
1 'polypeptide(L)'
;MKTMRLFQFALLIAFVLLKTVVAPAGSVDSTGFLVIAPDRGYQGNQHIRNTFEDFKKGYHAALVFISLNPDDEDRIRTKLKEGVASLKTAGARDVVILPLVLTDGDPHLKKTKKLLGHTEGLKIAPSSGGHYLLAQILEERAKGISQEPLKERLVVVGFGATNHEEAEEIRSTLNQLIAEAKHRLPFQETQAVVLYHNAGAEKVVREENQKAQELMKSLAADKNLRTVIVPFHLGFKHTGSMQMAHIFERTLKGLPVRYVRDKEILPHANVALWLKRRANEFVSPRPEELGIVVMPHGAGEYINETLTANILPLSPRYNVEIGFGMADHETLQEALEKVAARGARRILILRLYDISLSLKGELEYLIGRAPPPKVYIGGPAFPPPRLKTGAILYTSGGFDNDALIAEVLLDRVLEVSKDPKRETVILLAHGAGGDHEDQFWLEQLKLKASFIQERAPQKFRAVVGATVREDWPAQRTKAVAKVRTIIEEASGDGGRVLVIADRPTGAGPYQRILAGLPYTLNGKGLAPHPNLTRWIEKEIENWMRRTLTEEIPK
;
A
#
# COMPACT_ATOMS: atom_id res chain seq x y z
N MET A 1 -30.28 28.14 76.22
CA MET A 1 -30.70 29.28 75.36
C MET A 1 -30.06 29.07 73.99
N LYS A 2 -30.82 28.54 73.04
CA LYS A 2 -31.47 29.24 71.92
C LYS A 2 -30.55 29.41 70.68
N THR A 3 -30.86 28.55 69.69
CA THR A 3 -31.05 28.82 68.25
C THR A 3 -29.86 29.10 67.32
N MET A 4 -29.61 28.11 66.44
CA MET A 4 -29.63 28.19 64.96
C MET A 4 -28.91 29.34 64.25
N ARG A 5 -27.96 28.99 63.37
CA ARG A 5 -28.22 28.93 61.91
C ARG A 5 -27.04 28.29 61.13
N LEU A 6 -27.41 27.35 60.26
CA LEU A 6 -26.66 26.84 59.11
C LEU A 6 -26.02 27.96 58.29
N PHE A 7 -24.79 27.76 57.80
CA PHE A 7 -24.45 28.07 56.40
C PHE A 7 -23.35 27.13 55.89
N GLN A 8 -23.58 26.65 54.68
CA GLN A 8 -22.83 25.65 53.93
C GLN A 8 -21.37 26.08 53.72
N PHE A 9 -20.43 25.13 53.85
CA PHE A 9 -19.13 25.23 53.17
C PHE A 9 -18.94 24.01 52.28
N ALA A 10 -18.82 24.28 50.99
CA ALA A 10 -18.57 23.33 49.93
C ALA A 10 -17.20 22.67 50.12
N LEU A 11 -17.18 21.34 50.04
CA LEU A 11 -15.97 20.54 50.02
C LEU A 11 -15.31 20.68 48.64
N LEU A 12 -14.29 21.54 48.55
CA LEU A 12 -13.46 21.67 47.35
C LEU A 12 -12.50 20.46 47.28
N ILE A 13 -12.91 19.38 46.60
CA ILE A 13 -12.00 18.27 46.27
C ILE A 13 -11.12 18.74 45.12
N ALA A 14 -9.90 19.16 45.42
CA ALA A 14 -8.87 19.42 44.43
C ALA A 14 -8.38 18.08 43.86
N PHE A 15 -8.89 17.68 42.69
CA PHE A 15 -8.32 16.62 41.87
C PHE A 15 -6.98 17.13 41.29
N VAL A 16 -5.87 16.82 41.97
CA VAL A 16 -4.54 16.93 41.37
C VAL A 16 -4.40 15.76 40.39
N LEU A 17 -4.76 16.01 39.13
CA LEU A 17 -4.34 15.18 38.01
C LEU A 17 -2.81 15.25 37.92
N LEU A 18 -2.11 14.30 38.54
CA LEU A 18 -0.74 13.97 38.16
C LEU A 18 -0.80 13.51 36.70
N LYS A 19 -0.56 14.43 35.77
CA LYS A 19 -0.07 14.08 34.44
C LYS A 19 1.31 13.49 34.65
N THR A 20 1.39 12.18 34.84
CA THR A 20 2.62 11.45 34.56
C THR A 20 2.89 11.62 33.07
N VAL A 21 3.72 12.60 32.75
CA VAL A 21 4.42 12.64 31.47
C VAL A 21 5.25 11.37 31.46
N VAL A 22 4.72 10.32 30.84
CA VAL A 22 5.52 9.19 30.42
C VAL A 22 6.49 9.78 29.40
N ALA A 23 7.72 10.05 29.86
CA ALA A 23 8.83 10.26 28.95
C ALA A 23 8.84 9.06 28.00
N PRO A 24 8.96 9.25 26.68
CA PRO A 24 8.99 8.12 25.76
C PRO A 24 10.17 7.23 26.19
N ALA A 25 9.85 5.98 26.51
CA ALA A 25 10.85 4.96 26.80
C ALA A 25 11.93 5.01 25.70
N GLY A 26 13.18 5.09 26.14
CA GLY A 26 14.34 5.41 25.31
C GLY A 26 14.34 4.71 23.96
N SER A 27 14.53 5.50 22.91
CA SER A 27 14.57 5.05 21.52
C SER A 27 15.71 4.04 21.30
N VAL A 28 15.34 2.78 21.07
CA VAL A 28 16.28 1.76 20.58
C VAL A 28 16.61 1.97 19.10
N ASP A 29 15.92 2.89 18.40
CA ASP A 29 16.34 3.37 17.08
C ASP A 29 16.68 4.87 17.12
N SER A 30 17.98 5.13 17.06
CA SER A 30 18.61 6.44 17.18
C SER A 30 18.81 7.11 15.82
N THR A 31 17.94 6.86 14.84
CA THR A 31 18.09 7.45 13.50
C THR A 31 17.46 8.84 13.45
N GLY A 32 18.27 9.85 13.11
CA GLY A 32 17.81 11.22 12.85
C GLY A 32 17.65 11.48 11.36
N PHE A 33 16.64 12.24 10.95
CA PHE A 33 16.35 12.53 9.55
C PHE A 33 16.62 13.99 9.20
N LEU A 34 17.59 14.24 8.33
CA LEU A 34 17.84 15.57 7.77
C LEU A 34 17.12 15.69 6.43
N VAL A 35 15.95 16.31 6.41
CA VAL A 35 15.25 16.61 5.16
C VAL A 35 15.95 17.77 4.49
N ILE A 36 16.42 17.58 3.26
CA ILE A 36 16.87 18.67 2.40
C ILE A 36 15.79 18.99 1.37
N ALA A 37 15.63 20.26 1.03
CA ALA A 37 14.69 20.68 0.00
C ALA A 37 15.23 21.90 -0.76
N PRO A 38 14.82 22.10 -2.03
CA PRO A 38 15.11 23.35 -2.75
C PRO A 38 14.61 24.57 -1.98
N ASP A 39 15.39 25.65 -1.94
CA ASP A 39 14.88 26.96 -1.55
C ASP A 39 13.97 27.51 -2.66
N ARG A 40 12.67 27.50 -2.38
CA ARG A 40 11.64 27.94 -3.32
C ARG A 40 11.20 29.38 -3.08
N GLY A 41 11.80 30.11 -2.14
CA GLY A 41 11.27 31.39 -1.68
C GLY A 41 10.10 31.26 -0.71
N TYR A 42 9.56 32.39 -0.25
CA TYR A 42 8.68 32.45 0.92
C TYR A 42 7.48 31.47 0.87
N GLN A 43 6.62 31.57 -0.15
CA GLN A 43 5.42 30.71 -0.24
C GLN A 43 5.77 29.23 -0.50
N GLY A 44 6.72 28.95 -1.38
CA GLY A 44 7.17 27.58 -1.67
C GLY A 44 7.81 26.91 -0.45
N ASN A 45 8.61 27.64 0.31
CA ASN A 45 9.22 27.16 1.56
C ASN A 45 8.15 26.94 2.63
N GLN A 46 7.09 27.75 2.68
CA GLN A 46 5.98 27.51 3.61
C GLN A 46 5.26 26.19 3.30
N HIS A 47 5.05 25.86 2.02
CA HIS A 47 4.49 24.55 1.65
C HIS A 47 5.39 23.39 2.11
N ILE A 48 6.71 23.51 1.92
CA ILE A 48 7.68 22.51 2.39
C ILE A 48 7.66 22.40 3.92
N ARG A 49 7.65 23.52 4.65
CA ARG A 49 7.55 23.54 6.12
C ARG A 49 6.30 22.84 6.59
N ASN A 50 5.13 23.11 6.00
CA ASN A 50 3.88 22.45 6.37
C ASN A 50 3.96 20.92 6.19
N THR A 51 4.52 20.46 5.06
CA THR A 51 4.76 19.03 4.82
C THR A 51 5.75 18.44 5.84
N PHE A 52 6.83 19.18 6.14
CA PHE A 52 7.84 18.77 7.10
C PHE A 52 7.30 18.70 8.53
N GLU A 53 6.43 19.61 8.95
CA GLU A 53 5.81 19.56 10.28
C GLU A 53 4.90 18.33 10.42
N ASP A 54 4.20 17.91 9.37
CA ASP A 54 3.45 16.65 9.40
C ASP A 54 4.36 15.41 9.49
N PHE A 55 5.51 15.45 8.82
CA PHE A 55 6.53 14.41 8.94
C PHE A 55 7.13 14.38 10.36
N LYS A 56 7.60 15.52 10.88
CA LYS A 56 8.30 15.66 12.16
C LYS A 56 7.50 15.19 13.38
N LYS A 57 6.16 15.16 13.31
CA LYS A 57 5.30 14.59 14.38
C LYS A 57 5.67 13.15 14.76
N GLY A 58 6.16 12.36 13.81
CA GLY A 58 6.47 10.94 14.02
C GLY A 58 7.95 10.59 13.95
N TYR A 59 8.83 11.56 13.66
CA TYR A 59 10.25 11.31 13.37
C TYR A 59 11.13 12.40 13.97
N HIS A 60 12.28 11.98 14.50
CA HIS A 60 13.33 12.91 14.90
C HIS A 60 13.95 13.53 13.65
N ALA A 61 13.58 14.77 13.33
CA ALA A 61 13.93 15.35 12.05
C ALA A 61 14.29 16.84 12.10
N ALA A 62 15.15 17.25 11.17
CA ALA A 62 15.55 18.63 10.89
C ALA A 62 15.33 18.94 9.39
N LEU A 63 15.15 20.21 9.05
CA LEU A 63 14.92 20.67 7.68
C LEU A 63 15.97 21.72 7.30
N VAL A 64 16.61 21.54 6.15
CA VAL A 64 17.53 22.53 5.56
C VAL A 64 17.12 22.83 4.13
N PHE A 65 16.99 24.13 3.83
CA PHE A 65 16.78 24.61 2.47
C PHE A 65 18.12 24.77 1.76
N ILE A 66 18.17 24.30 0.51
CA ILE A 66 19.34 24.37 -0.34
C ILE A 66 19.06 25.41 -1.43
N SER A 67 19.78 26.54 -1.39
CA SER A 67 19.78 27.52 -2.48
C SER A 67 20.87 27.15 -3.49
N LEU A 68 20.58 27.29 -4.79
CA LEU A 68 21.60 27.14 -5.84
C LEU A 68 22.41 28.42 -6.07
N ASN A 69 22.10 29.52 -5.38
CA ASN A 69 22.92 30.73 -5.42
C ASN A 69 24.34 30.42 -4.89
N PRO A 70 25.42 30.75 -5.62
CA PRO A 70 26.79 30.60 -5.14
C PRO A 70 27.07 31.33 -3.83
N ASP A 71 26.48 32.51 -3.63
CA ASP A 71 26.72 33.36 -2.45
C ASP A 71 26.21 32.74 -1.13
N ASP A 72 25.30 31.76 -1.22
CA ASP A 72 24.73 31.08 -0.06
C ASP A 72 25.55 29.87 0.38
N GLU A 73 26.64 29.49 -0.31
CA GLU A 73 27.35 28.23 -0.09
C GLU A 73 27.79 28.02 1.38
N ASP A 74 28.42 29.03 1.99
CA ASP A 74 28.89 28.94 3.38
C ASP A 74 27.75 28.90 4.40
N ARG A 75 26.65 29.61 4.10
CA ARG A 75 25.43 29.60 4.93
C ARG A 75 24.79 28.22 4.89
N ILE A 76 24.65 27.62 3.70
CA ILE A 76 24.10 26.28 3.53
C ILE A 76 25.00 25.25 4.22
N ARG A 77 26.32 25.32 4.04
CA ARG A 77 27.28 24.42 4.72
C ARG A 77 27.11 24.48 6.23
N THR A 78 27.00 25.68 6.78
CA THR A 78 26.78 25.89 8.21
C THR A 78 25.45 25.28 8.66
N LYS A 79 24.36 25.54 7.94
CA LYS A 79 23.03 25.00 8.26
C LYS A 79 22.95 23.48 8.16
N LEU A 80 23.62 22.88 7.18
CA LEU A 80 23.72 21.42 7.07
C LEU A 80 24.45 20.82 8.28
N LYS A 81 25.60 21.41 8.68
CA LYS A 81 26.36 20.97 9.87
C LYS A 81 25.56 21.14 11.15
N GLU A 82 24.89 22.29 11.34
CA GLU A 82 24.00 22.55 12.46
C GLU A 82 22.84 21.55 12.52
N GLY A 83 22.23 21.25 11.36
CA GLY A 83 21.16 20.26 11.24
C GLY A 83 21.60 18.87 11.71
N VAL A 84 22.73 18.38 11.19
CA VAL A 84 23.32 17.09 11.62
C VAL A 84 23.68 17.12 13.11
N ALA A 85 24.33 18.19 13.59
CA ALA A 85 24.74 18.32 14.98
C ALA A 85 23.52 18.37 15.93
N SER A 86 22.43 19.03 15.53
CA SER A 86 21.20 19.10 16.32
C SER A 86 20.56 17.72 16.49
N LEU A 87 20.52 16.92 15.42
CA LEU A 87 20.02 15.55 15.47
C LEU A 87 20.90 14.68 16.38
N LYS A 88 22.22 14.78 16.25
CA LYS A 88 23.16 14.04 17.12
C LYS A 88 23.04 14.44 18.60
N THR A 89 22.91 15.74 18.87
CA THR A 89 22.73 16.27 20.24
C THR A 89 21.43 15.79 20.86
N ALA A 90 20.37 15.67 20.06
CA ALA A 90 19.09 15.12 20.48
C ALA A 90 19.06 13.57 20.47
N GLY A 91 20.22 12.91 20.38
CA GLY A 91 20.38 11.47 20.61
C GLY A 91 20.45 10.60 19.35
N ALA A 92 20.53 11.18 18.15
CA ALA A 92 20.70 10.39 16.94
C ALA A 92 22.14 9.83 16.82
N ARG A 93 22.29 8.51 16.62
CA ARG A 93 23.59 7.87 16.31
C ARG A 93 23.88 7.96 14.82
N ASP A 94 22.89 7.61 14.00
CA ASP A 94 22.93 7.70 12.55
C ASP A 94 22.07 8.87 12.06
N VAL A 95 22.51 9.53 11.00
CA VAL A 95 21.72 10.57 10.34
C VAL A 95 21.47 10.17 8.89
N VAL A 96 20.20 10.16 8.49
CA VAL A 96 19.78 9.89 7.11
C VAL A 96 19.33 11.19 6.48
N ILE A 97 19.95 11.57 5.37
CA ILE A 97 19.50 12.67 4.52
C ILE A 97 18.33 12.17 3.69
N LEU A 98 17.18 12.84 3.81
CA LEU A 98 16.01 12.59 2.98
C LEU A 98 15.88 13.72 1.95
N PRO A 99 16.21 13.45 0.67
CA PRO A 99 16.18 14.50 -0.33
C PRO A 99 14.77 14.68 -0.89
N LEU A 100 14.12 15.81 -0.55
CA LEU A 100 12.85 16.23 -1.13
C LEU A 100 13.09 16.87 -2.51
N VAL A 101 13.48 16.03 -3.45
CA VAL A 101 13.76 16.34 -4.86
C VAL A 101 13.23 15.20 -5.73
N LEU A 102 13.09 15.45 -7.03
CA LEU A 102 12.49 14.48 -7.95
C LEU A 102 13.46 13.37 -8.36
N THR A 103 14.75 13.69 -8.51
CA THR A 103 15.76 12.75 -9.05
C THR A 103 17.05 12.73 -8.22
N ASP A 104 17.87 11.70 -8.37
CA ASP A 104 19.11 11.53 -7.58
C ASP A 104 20.25 12.41 -8.09
N GLY A 105 20.19 12.81 -9.37
CA GLY A 105 21.08 13.80 -9.96
C GLY A 105 20.65 15.26 -9.76
N ASP A 106 19.59 15.54 -8.99
CA ASP A 106 19.14 16.92 -8.74
C ASP A 106 20.30 17.82 -8.22
N PRO A 107 20.48 19.03 -8.76
CA PRO A 107 21.60 19.91 -8.39
C PRO A 107 21.61 20.29 -6.91
N HIS A 108 20.47 20.33 -6.22
CA HIS A 108 20.41 20.58 -4.78
C HIS A 108 21.00 19.41 -3.98
N LEU A 109 20.72 18.18 -4.42
CA LEU A 109 21.31 16.98 -3.81
C LEU A 109 22.81 16.90 -4.12
N LYS A 110 23.24 17.21 -5.34
CA LYS A 110 24.66 17.32 -5.71
C LYS A 110 25.38 18.37 -4.84
N LYS A 111 24.80 19.57 -4.68
CA LYS A 111 25.35 20.61 -3.80
C LYS A 111 25.44 20.12 -2.35
N THR A 112 24.40 19.47 -1.83
CA THR A 112 24.42 18.89 -0.47
C THR A 112 25.56 17.89 -0.30
N LYS A 113 25.73 16.94 -1.24
CA LYS A 113 26.82 15.96 -1.24
C LYS A 113 28.20 16.64 -1.24
N LYS A 114 28.38 17.66 -2.09
CA LYS A 114 29.63 18.47 -2.14
C LYS A 114 29.92 19.16 -0.81
N LEU A 115 28.91 19.77 -0.17
CA LEU A 115 29.12 20.60 1.03
C LEU A 115 29.34 19.78 2.31
N LEU A 116 28.71 18.62 2.40
CA LEU A 116 28.90 17.69 3.52
C LEU A 116 30.15 16.84 3.36
N GLY A 117 30.56 16.54 2.13
CA GLY A 117 31.65 15.61 1.85
C GLY A 117 31.38 14.23 2.45
N HIS A 118 32.44 13.47 2.71
CA HIS A 118 32.33 12.21 3.44
C HIS A 118 32.23 12.50 4.94
N THR A 119 31.12 12.08 5.56
CA THR A 119 30.90 12.18 7.01
C THR A 119 30.48 10.81 7.54
N GLU A 120 31.17 10.31 8.56
CA GLU A 120 30.86 9.02 9.17
C GLU A 120 29.48 9.06 9.86
N GLY A 121 28.70 7.97 9.72
CA GLY A 121 27.34 7.86 10.24
C GLY A 121 26.30 8.70 9.50
N LEU A 122 26.64 9.22 8.30
CA LEU A 122 25.73 9.95 7.44
C LEU A 122 25.35 9.09 6.22
N LYS A 123 24.05 8.85 6.05
CA LYS A 123 23.49 8.14 4.89
C LYS A 123 22.66 9.08 4.04
N ILE A 124 22.52 8.78 2.75
CA ILE A 124 21.66 9.55 1.85
C ILE A 124 20.63 8.58 1.27
N ALA A 125 19.36 8.83 1.57
CA ALA A 125 18.27 8.07 0.99
C ALA A 125 18.10 8.41 -0.50
N PRO A 126 17.59 7.48 -1.32
CA PRO A 126 17.16 7.79 -2.68
C PRO A 126 16.08 8.88 -2.68
N SER A 127 16.06 9.67 -3.75
CA SER A 127 15.04 10.70 -4.02
C SER A 127 13.65 10.11 -4.21
N SER A 128 12.69 11.00 -4.43
CA SER A 128 11.29 10.62 -4.55
C SER A 128 10.96 9.86 -5.83
N GLY A 129 11.69 10.12 -6.93
CA GLY A 129 11.67 9.33 -8.15
C GLY A 129 10.29 9.06 -8.74
N GLY A 130 10.19 7.97 -9.51
CA GLY A 130 8.94 7.45 -10.10
C GLY A 130 7.99 6.78 -9.10
N HIS A 131 8.04 7.12 -7.80
CA HIS A 131 7.22 6.45 -6.78
C HIS A 131 5.71 6.70 -6.99
N TYR A 132 4.88 5.67 -6.82
CA TYR A 132 3.45 5.73 -7.13
C TYR A 132 2.68 6.82 -6.35
N LEU A 133 3.11 7.13 -5.12
CA LEU A 133 2.53 8.23 -4.33
C LEU A 133 2.64 9.58 -5.05
N LEU A 134 3.71 9.81 -5.82
CA LEU A 134 3.87 11.01 -6.65
C LEU A 134 3.06 10.88 -7.94
N ALA A 135 3.00 9.69 -8.54
CA ALA A 135 2.17 9.46 -9.72
C ALA A 135 0.69 9.75 -9.44
N GLN A 136 0.20 9.42 -8.24
CA GLN A 136 -1.15 9.77 -7.79
C GLN A 136 -1.34 11.28 -7.60
N ILE A 137 -0.30 12.06 -7.26
CA ILE A 137 -0.39 13.53 -7.28
C ILE A 137 -0.61 13.99 -8.72
N LEU A 138 0.23 13.53 -9.66
CA LEU A 138 0.11 13.86 -11.08
C LEU A 138 -1.28 13.50 -11.61
N GLU A 139 -1.77 12.33 -11.25
CA GLU A 139 -3.09 11.87 -11.64
C GLU A 139 -4.21 12.77 -11.09
N GLU A 140 -4.19 13.10 -9.79
CA GLU A 140 -5.17 14.01 -9.20
C GLU A 140 -5.14 15.40 -9.84
N ARG A 141 -3.94 15.91 -10.16
CA ARG A 141 -3.76 17.18 -10.87
C ARG A 141 -4.35 17.14 -12.28
N ALA A 142 -3.99 16.11 -13.06
CA ALA A 142 -4.44 15.94 -14.44
C ALA A 142 -5.96 15.74 -14.49
N LYS A 143 -6.51 14.87 -13.64
CA LYS A 143 -7.95 14.62 -13.52
C LYS A 143 -8.73 15.89 -13.19
N GLY A 144 -8.15 16.78 -12.38
CA GLY A 144 -8.79 18.04 -11.99
C GLY A 144 -8.99 19.05 -13.13
N ILE A 145 -8.32 18.90 -14.27
CA ILE A 145 -8.41 19.84 -15.41
C ILE A 145 -8.77 19.18 -16.75
N SER A 146 -8.57 17.87 -16.87
CA SER A 146 -8.97 17.04 -18.01
C SER A 146 -10.50 16.91 -18.11
N GLN A 147 -11.02 16.78 -19.33
CA GLN A 147 -12.44 16.49 -19.58
C GLN A 147 -12.63 15.10 -20.20
N GLU A 148 -11.80 14.78 -21.20
CA GLU A 148 -11.88 13.51 -21.92
C GLU A 148 -10.46 13.05 -22.27
N PRO A 149 -9.76 12.33 -21.36
CA PRO A 149 -8.37 11.94 -21.55
C PRO A 149 -8.09 11.29 -22.91
N LEU A 150 -8.99 10.41 -23.36
CA LEU A 150 -8.87 9.70 -24.65
C LEU A 150 -8.90 10.60 -25.89
N LYS A 151 -9.23 11.90 -25.74
CA LYS A 151 -9.19 12.92 -26.79
C LYS A 151 -8.34 14.13 -26.37
N GLU A 152 -7.42 13.91 -25.46
CA GLU A 152 -6.56 14.93 -24.89
C GLU A 152 -5.09 14.49 -24.87
N ARG A 153 -4.21 15.49 -24.89
CA ARG A 153 -2.77 15.38 -24.68
C ARG A 153 -2.45 15.80 -23.26
N LEU A 154 -1.70 14.98 -22.53
CA LEU A 154 -1.11 15.38 -21.25
C LEU A 154 0.35 15.82 -21.46
N VAL A 155 0.67 17.06 -21.09
CA VAL A 155 2.04 17.55 -21.01
C VAL A 155 2.42 17.73 -19.55
N VAL A 156 3.46 17.03 -19.10
CA VAL A 156 3.98 17.16 -17.72
C VAL A 156 5.27 17.95 -17.75
N VAL A 157 5.34 19.02 -16.97
CA VAL A 157 6.47 19.96 -17.00
C VAL A 157 7.31 19.85 -15.74
N GLY A 158 8.53 19.34 -15.88
CA GLY A 158 9.55 19.34 -14.84
C GLY A 158 10.41 20.60 -14.89
N PHE A 159 11.12 20.86 -13.80
CA PHE A 159 12.07 21.95 -13.68
C PHE A 159 13.17 21.60 -12.70
N GLY A 160 14.39 22.09 -12.97
CA GLY A 160 15.48 22.08 -12.00
C GLY A 160 16.84 21.76 -12.61
N ALA A 161 16.89 21.23 -13.84
CA ALA A 161 18.14 20.84 -14.48
C ALA A 161 19.09 22.02 -14.72
N THR A 162 20.38 21.79 -14.53
CA THR A 162 21.46 22.75 -14.84
C THR A 162 22.28 22.32 -16.05
N ASN A 163 22.09 21.08 -16.53
CA ASN A 163 22.75 20.47 -17.68
C ASN A 163 21.84 19.40 -18.31
N HIS A 164 22.24 18.87 -19.48
CA HIS A 164 21.43 17.92 -20.24
C HIS A 164 21.24 16.57 -19.53
N GLU A 165 22.24 16.08 -18.81
CA GLU A 165 22.15 14.81 -18.08
C GLU A 165 21.04 14.86 -17.01
N GLU A 166 21.02 15.93 -16.22
CA GLU A 166 19.96 16.18 -15.23
C GLU A 166 18.59 16.33 -15.89
N ALA A 167 18.53 16.98 -17.05
CA ALA A 167 17.27 17.14 -17.76
C ALA A 167 16.69 15.82 -18.26
N GLU A 168 17.55 14.90 -18.75
CA GLU A 168 17.11 13.58 -19.18
C GLU A 168 16.71 12.68 -18.00
N GLU A 169 17.36 12.79 -16.84
CA GLU A 169 16.94 12.09 -15.63
C GLU A 169 15.55 12.56 -15.15
N ILE A 170 15.32 13.89 -15.14
CA ILE A 170 14.00 14.46 -14.85
C ILE A 170 12.97 13.97 -15.86
N ARG A 171 13.28 14.01 -17.17
CA ARG A 171 12.37 13.55 -18.23
C ARG A 171 12.01 12.07 -18.07
N SER A 172 13.00 11.22 -17.81
CA SER A 172 12.80 9.79 -17.55
C SER A 172 11.88 9.57 -16.35
N THR A 173 12.12 10.29 -15.25
CA THR A 173 11.27 10.22 -14.05
C THR A 173 9.84 10.66 -14.33
N LEU A 174 9.64 11.76 -15.05
CA LEU A 174 8.30 12.20 -15.46
C LEU A 174 7.60 11.17 -16.34
N ASN A 175 8.31 10.52 -17.27
CA ASN A 175 7.75 9.47 -18.11
C ASN A 175 7.31 8.25 -17.28
N GLN A 176 8.05 7.88 -16.23
CA GLN A 176 7.62 6.82 -15.30
C GLN A 176 6.32 7.20 -14.57
N LEU A 177 6.24 8.44 -14.08
CA LEU A 177 5.02 8.94 -13.41
C LEU A 177 3.83 9.02 -14.36
N ILE A 178 4.05 9.44 -15.60
CA ILE A 178 3.04 9.44 -16.68
C ILE A 178 2.57 8.00 -16.95
N ALA A 179 3.49 7.04 -17.07
CA ALA A 179 3.14 5.65 -17.35
C ALA A 179 2.25 5.06 -16.25
N GLU A 180 2.57 5.33 -14.99
CA GLU A 180 1.75 4.90 -13.85
C GLU A 180 0.38 5.60 -13.85
N ALA A 181 0.32 6.93 -14.07
CA ALA A 181 -0.94 7.66 -14.14
C ALA A 181 -1.82 7.22 -15.33
N LYS A 182 -1.21 6.78 -16.44
CA LYS A 182 -1.89 6.33 -17.66
C LYS A 182 -2.76 5.10 -17.43
N HIS A 183 -2.46 4.29 -16.41
CA HIS A 183 -3.32 3.17 -16.03
C HIS A 183 -4.75 3.60 -15.66
N ARG A 184 -4.96 4.86 -15.25
CA ARG A 184 -6.28 5.38 -14.85
C ARG A 184 -6.71 6.61 -15.65
N LEU A 185 -5.77 7.33 -16.25
CA LEU A 185 -6.00 8.46 -17.14
C LEU A 185 -5.37 8.17 -18.51
N PRO A 186 -6.05 7.43 -19.39
CA PRO A 186 -5.50 7.01 -20.68
C PRO A 186 -5.50 8.18 -21.68
N PHE A 187 -4.63 9.16 -21.46
CA PHE A 187 -4.46 10.25 -22.41
C PHE A 187 -4.05 9.71 -23.79
N GLN A 188 -4.63 10.28 -24.85
CA GLN A 188 -4.33 9.88 -26.23
C GLN A 188 -2.84 10.06 -26.53
N GLU A 189 -2.28 11.18 -26.08
CA GLU A 189 -0.87 11.50 -26.22
C GLU A 189 -0.31 12.01 -24.89
N THR A 190 0.97 11.74 -24.63
CA THR A 190 1.66 12.18 -23.42
C THR A 190 3.04 12.70 -23.76
N GLN A 191 3.44 13.83 -23.16
CA GLN A 191 4.74 14.44 -23.37
C GLN A 191 5.35 14.92 -22.04
N ALA A 192 6.62 14.60 -21.81
CA ALA A 192 7.41 15.22 -20.74
C ALA A 192 8.24 16.39 -21.30
N VAL A 193 8.15 17.55 -20.64
CA VAL A 193 8.93 18.77 -20.94
C VAL A 193 9.74 19.14 -19.71
N VAL A 194 10.98 19.60 -19.91
CA VAL A 194 11.87 19.97 -18.80
C VAL A 194 12.40 21.37 -19.02
N LEU A 195 12.26 22.20 -17.98
CA LEU A 195 12.82 23.55 -17.91
C LEU A 195 14.11 23.56 -17.05
N TYR A 196 15.06 24.37 -17.47
CA TYR A 196 16.39 24.50 -16.85
C TYR A 196 16.40 25.65 -15.84
N HIS A 197 17.13 25.43 -14.74
CA HIS A 197 17.40 26.42 -13.72
C HIS A 197 18.51 27.38 -14.16
N ASN A 198 18.42 28.65 -13.79
CA ASN A 198 19.40 29.70 -14.11
C ASN A 198 20.79 29.50 -13.45
N ALA A 199 20.98 28.41 -12.70
CA ALA A 199 22.28 28.04 -12.14
C ALA A 199 23.13 27.25 -13.15
N GLY A 200 22.53 26.77 -14.24
CA GLY A 200 23.24 26.19 -15.37
C GLY A 200 23.93 27.25 -16.24
N ALA A 201 24.72 26.79 -17.21
CA ALA A 201 25.40 27.67 -18.16
C ALA A 201 24.38 28.49 -18.96
N GLU A 202 24.55 29.83 -19.00
CA GLU A 202 23.58 30.77 -19.56
C GLU A 202 23.10 30.39 -20.97
N LYS A 203 24.04 30.02 -21.85
CA LYS A 203 23.74 29.58 -23.22
C LYS A 203 22.81 28.36 -23.24
N VAL A 204 23.14 27.33 -22.46
CA VAL A 204 22.36 26.08 -22.37
C VAL A 204 20.98 26.39 -21.81
N VAL A 205 20.90 27.13 -20.70
CA VAL A 205 19.63 27.50 -20.07
C VAL A 205 18.74 28.25 -21.05
N ARG A 206 19.28 29.24 -21.78
CA ARG A 206 18.53 30.03 -22.74
C ARG A 206 18.01 29.19 -23.90
N GLU A 207 18.89 28.44 -24.56
CA GLU A 207 18.54 27.62 -25.73
C GLU A 207 17.53 26.53 -25.37
N GLU A 208 17.74 25.80 -24.28
CA GLU A 208 16.87 24.69 -23.89
C GLU A 208 15.52 25.16 -23.34
N ASN A 209 15.49 26.25 -22.56
CA ASN A 209 14.21 26.82 -22.12
C ASN A 209 13.41 27.41 -23.28
N GLN A 210 14.07 27.97 -24.30
CA GLN A 210 13.38 28.41 -25.50
C GLN A 210 12.75 27.23 -26.24
N LYS A 211 13.52 26.15 -26.48
CA LYS A 211 13.01 24.91 -27.11
C LYS A 211 11.84 24.32 -26.33
N ALA A 212 11.93 24.24 -25.01
CA ALA A 212 10.86 23.73 -24.15
C ALA A 212 9.58 24.59 -24.25
N GLN A 213 9.72 25.92 -24.27
CA GLN A 213 8.59 26.83 -24.42
C GLN A 213 7.96 26.76 -25.82
N GLU A 214 8.78 26.65 -26.87
CA GLU A 214 8.31 26.47 -28.25
C GLU A 214 7.56 25.15 -28.41
N LEU A 215 8.06 24.06 -27.82
CA LEU A 215 7.36 22.77 -27.79
C LEU A 215 6.02 22.87 -27.04
N MET A 216 5.98 23.51 -25.88
CA MET A 216 4.70 23.69 -25.17
C MET A 216 3.71 24.53 -26.00
N LYS A 217 4.16 25.57 -26.68
CA LYS A 217 3.32 26.39 -27.57
C LYS A 217 2.81 25.59 -28.76
N SER A 218 3.65 24.80 -29.41
CA SER A 218 3.25 24.01 -30.58
C SER A 218 2.20 22.96 -30.20
N LEU A 219 2.41 22.24 -29.09
CA LEU A 219 1.46 21.27 -28.57
C LEU A 219 0.14 21.93 -28.13
N ALA A 220 0.20 23.13 -27.54
CA ALA A 220 -0.98 23.88 -27.13
C ALA A 220 -1.77 24.49 -28.30
N ALA A 221 -1.09 24.83 -29.41
CA ALA A 221 -1.69 25.40 -30.60
C ALA A 221 -2.29 24.34 -31.55
N ASP A 222 -1.83 23.09 -31.45
CA ASP A 222 -2.35 21.96 -32.21
C ASP A 222 -3.85 21.75 -31.92
N LYS A 223 -4.67 21.94 -32.95
CA LYS A 223 -6.14 21.84 -32.84
C LYS A 223 -6.65 20.41 -32.94
N ASN A 224 -5.80 19.45 -33.33
CA ASN A 224 -6.19 18.05 -33.45
C ASN A 224 -6.43 17.41 -32.09
N LEU A 225 -5.72 17.88 -31.06
CA LEU A 225 -5.77 17.32 -29.73
C LEU A 225 -5.77 18.41 -28.67
N ARG A 226 -6.74 18.39 -27.76
CA ARG A 226 -6.79 19.35 -26.65
C ARG A 226 -5.63 19.11 -25.70
N THR A 227 -4.89 20.15 -25.37
CA THR A 227 -3.70 20.03 -24.50
C THR A 227 -4.02 20.40 -23.05
N VAL A 228 -3.60 19.52 -22.15
CA VAL A 228 -3.66 19.64 -20.70
C VAL A 228 -2.22 19.67 -20.17
N ILE A 229 -1.85 20.70 -19.42
CA ILE A 229 -0.48 20.87 -18.88
C ILE A 229 -0.48 20.80 -17.36
N VAL A 230 0.35 19.92 -16.80
CA VAL A 230 0.55 19.78 -15.36
C VAL A 230 1.99 20.15 -15.01
N PRO A 231 2.24 21.29 -14.35
CA PRO A 231 3.53 21.56 -13.73
C PRO A 231 3.80 20.55 -12.61
N PHE A 232 4.94 19.88 -12.66
CA PHE A 232 5.32 18.82 -11.73
C PHE A 232 6.78 18.99 -11.30
N HIS A 233 7.01 20.02 -10.48
CA HIS A 233 8.35 20.41 -10.05
C HIS A 233 8.34 21.10 -8.67
N LEU A 234 9.54 21.35 -8.12
CA LEU A 234 9.79 22.08 -6.87
C LEU A 234 10.52 23.40 -7.13
N GLY A 235 10.13 24.10 -8.20
CA GLY A 235 10.78 25.37 -8.60
C GLY A 235 10.32 26.59 -7.80
N PHE A 236 10.87 27.76 -8.12
CA PHE A 236 10.68 28.97 -7.32
C PHE A 236 9.20 29.41 -7.23
N LYS A 237 8.82 29.84 -6.03
CA LYS A 237 7.51 30.33 -5.62
C LYS A 237 7.69 31.30 -4.45
N HIS A 238 8.22 32.49 -4.73
CA HIS A 238 8.44 33.50 -3.70
C HIS A 238 7.11 33.98 -3.13
N THR A 239 6.20 34.40 -4.00
CA THR A 239 4.85 34.86 -3.67
C THR A 239 3.88 34.42 -4.77
N GLY A 240 2.58 34.71 -4.61
CA GLY A 240 1.60 34.47 -5.67
C GLY A 240 1.84 35.27 -6.96
N SER A 241 2.57 36.38 -6.90
CA SER A 241 2.94 37.22 -8.05
C SER A 241 4.36 36.99 -8.57
N MET A 242 5.18 36.21 -7.85
CA MET A 242 6.58 35.92 -8.18
C MET A 242 6.83 34.43 -8.10
N GLN A 243 6.29 33.70 -9.07
CA GLN A 243 6.35 32.25 -9.15
C GLN A 243 6.53 31.76 -10.58
N MET A 244 7.04 30.54 -10.72
CA MET A 244 7.22 29.88 -12.03
C MET A 244 5.94 29.77 -12.84
N ALA A 245 4.76 29.78 -12.19
CA ALA A 245 3.46 29.75 -12.86
C ALA A 245 3.33 30.81 -13.97
N HIS A 246 3.96 31.99 -13.78
CA HIS A 246 3.93 33.09 -14.77
C HIS A 246 4.67 32.78 -16.07
N ILE A 247 5.63 31.85 -16.06
CA ILE A 247 6.27 31.36 -17.30
C ILE A 247 5.20 30.73 -18.18
N PHE A 248 4.33 29.89 -17.62
CA PHE A 248 3.24 29.25 -18.34
C PHE A 248 2.19 30.27 -18.80
N GLU A 249 1.76 31.17 -17.92
CA GLU A 249 0.80 32.24 -18.27
C GLU A 249 1.24 33.05 -19.48
N ARG A 250 2.52 33.45 -19.51
CA ARG A 250 3.09 34.21 -20.62
C ARG A 250 3.26 33.36 -21.87
N THR A 251 3.76 32.13 -21.72
CA THR A 251 4.06 31.22 -22.83
C THR A 251 2.80 30.76 -23.55
N LEU A 252 1.71 30.55 -22.81
CA LEU A 252 0.47 29.93 -23.28
C LEU A 252 -0.67 30.93 -23.52
N LYS A 253 -0.41 32.23 -23.36
CA LYS A 253 -1.41 33.28 -23.49
C LYS A 253 -2.12 33.20 -24.85
N GLY A 254 -3.44 33.09 -24.84
CA GLY A 254 -4.27 33.06 -26.04
C GLY A 254 -4.33 31.70 -26.75
N LEU A 255 -3.69 30.66 -26.22
CA LEU A 255 -3.75 29.30 -26.77
C LEU A 255 -4.88 28.49 -26.11
N PRO A 256 -5.49 27.53 -26.82
CA PRO A 256 -6.58 26.69 -26.32
C PRO A 256 -6.07 25.57 -25.40
N VAL A 257 -5.47 25.94 -24.26
CA VAL A 257 -4.83 25.02 -23.32
C VAL A 257 -5.37 25.17 -21.91
N ARG A 258 -5.42 24.05 -21.18
CA ARG A 258 -5.72 24.04 -19.74
C ARG A 258 -4.47 23.67 -18.97
N TYR A 259 -4.19 24.38 -17.89
CA TYR A 259 -3.05 24.03 -17.04
C TYR A 259 -3.33 24.28 -15.58
N VAL A 260 -2.64 23.54 -14.72
CA VAL A 260 -2.71 23.72 -13.26
C VAL A 260 -1.87 24.93 -12.88
N ARG A 261 -2.51 26.00 -12.39
CA ARG A 261 -1.85 27.29 -12.14
C ARG A 261 -1.03 27.32 -10.84
N ASP A 262 -1.59 26.79 -9.75
CA ASP A 262 -1.09 27.08 -8.39
C ASP A 262 -0.63 25.85 -7.60
N LYS A 263 -0.75 24.67 -8.22
CA LYS A 263 -0.53 23.38 -7.55
C LYS A 263 0.45 22.54 -8.36
N GLU A 264 1.71 22.53 -7.93
CA GLU A 264 2.74 21.64 -8.49
C GLU A 264 2.72 20.31 -7.74
N ILE A 265 3.90 19.76 -7.40
CA ILE A 265 4.04 18.63 -6.47
C ILE A 265 3.49 18.98 -5.09
N LEU A 266 3.70 20.22 -4.64
CA LEU A 266 3.23 20.74 -3.35
C LEU A 266 2.21 21.87 -3.55
N PRO A 267 1.23 22.01 -2.63
CA PRO A 267 1.00 21.18 -1.44
C PRO A 267 0.24 19.88 -1.78
N HIS A 268 0.63 18.76 -1.16
CA HIS A 268 -0.09 17.48 -1.24
C HIS A 268 0.28 16.52 -0.11
N ALA A 269 -0.70 15.80 0.45
CA ALA A 269 -0.50 14.86 1.57
C ALA A 269 0.45 13.70 1.22
N ASN A 270 0.37 13.18 -0.01
CA ASN A 270 1.26 12.12 -0.49
C ASN A 270 2.77 12.43 -0.38
N VAL A 271 3.17 13.71 -0.36
CA VAL A 271 4.59 14.06 -0.16
C VAL A 271 5.03 13.75 1.27
N ALA A 272 4.18 14.04 2.26
CA ALA A 272 4.45 13.66 3.64
C ALA A 272 4.43 12.13 3.81
N LEU A 273 3.47 11.43 3.18
CA LEU A 273 3.44 9.97 3.18
C LEU A 273 4.70 9.36 2.57
N TRP A 274 5.20 9.92 1.47
CA TRP A 274 6.46 9.49 0.86
C TRP A 274 7.64 9.70 1.80
N LEU A 275 7.77 10.87 2.45
CA LEU A 275 8.81 11.10 3.46
C LEU A 275 8.73 10.09 4.61
N LYS A 276 7.53 9.84 5.14
CA LYS A 276 7.29 8.85 6.21
C LYS A 276 7.69 7.44 5.77
N ARG A 277 7.30 7.04 4.56
CA ARG A 277 7.67 5.73 3.98
C ARG A 277 9.17 5.59 3.79
N ARG A 278 9.81 6.60 3.20
CA ARG A 278 11.26 6.60 3.01
C ARG A 278 11.99 6.54 4.35
N ALA A 279 11.58 7.32 5.34
CA ALA A 279 12.17 7.27 6.68
C ALA A 279 12.00 5.89 7.31
N ASN A 280 10.82 5.28 7.18
CA ASN A 280 10.55 3.95 7.71
C ASN A 280 11.48 2.88 7.14
N GLU A 281 11.97 3.00 5.91
CA GLU A 281 12.97 2.08 5.34
C GLU A 281 14.31 2.08 6.09
N PHE A 282 14.61 3.14 6.84
CA PHE A 282 15.83 3.29 7.63
C PHE A 282 15.61 3.14 9.13
N VAL A 283 14.41 2.71 9.55
CA VAL A 283 14.07 2.48 10.96
C VAL A 283 13.70 1.02 11.17
N SER A 284 14.31 0.39 12.17
CA SER A 284 13.95 -0.92 12.68
C SER A 284 12.63 -0.77 13.43
N PRO A 285 11.58 -1.50 13.01
CA PRO A 285 10.30 -1.40 13.69
C PRO A 285 10.39 -2.01 15.08
N ARG A 286 9.64 -1.44 16.02
CA ARG A 286 9.37 -2.09 17.32
C ARG A 286 8.11 -2.97 17.22
N PRO A 287 7.93 -3.97 18.09
CA PRO A 287 6.72 -4.82 18.07
C PRO A 287 5.41 -4.02 18.07
N GLU A 288 5.32 -2.93 18.84
CA GLU A 288 4.16 -2.05 18.91
C GLU A 288 3.92 -1.21 17.63
N GLU A 289 4.91 -1.13 16.74
CA GLU A 289 4.84 -0.42 15.46
C GLU A 289 4.47 -1.36 14.30
N LEU A 290 4.10 -2.60 14.60
CA LEU A 290 3.60 -3.57 13.63
C LEU A 290 2.06 -3.51 13.61
N GLY A 291 1.49 -3.42 12.41
CA GLY A 291 0.05 -3.48 12.16
C GLY A 291 -0.33 -4.68 11.30
N ILE A 292 -1.54 -5.19 11.48
CA ILE A 292 -2.07 -6.32 10.73
C ILE A 292 -3.44 -5.95 10.16
N VAL A 293 -3.63 -6.15 8.86
CA VAL A 293 -4.93 -6.10 8.21
C VAL A 293 -5.27 -7.51 7.74
N VAL A 294 -6.26 -8.14 8.36
CA VAL A 294 -6.77 -9.45 7.89
C VAL A 294 -7.79 -9.16 6.79
N MET A 295 -7.59 -9.77 5.62
CA MET A 295 -8.38 -9.54 4.41
C MET A 295 -9.19 -10.79 4.04
N PRO A 296 -10.36 -11.01 4.66
CA PRO A 296 -11.36 -11.96 4.18
C PRO A 296 -12.14 -11.43 2.97
N HIS A 297 -12.78 -12.31 2.21
CA HIS A 297 -13.58 -11.95 1.03
C HIS A 297 -14.74 -10.98 1.33
N GLY A 298 -15.44 -11.18 2.45
CA GLY A 298 -16.68 -10.47 2.78
C GLY A 298 -17.93 -11.10 2.13
N ALA A 299 -19.03 -11.12 2.88
CA ALA A 299 -20.30 -11.70 2.51
C ALA A 299 -21.44 -11.00 3.30
N GLY A 300 -22.60 -11.66 3.45
CA GLY A 300 -23.68 -11.17 4.32
C GLY A 300 -23.29 -11.24 5.81
N GLU A 301 -24.01 -10.47 6.64
CA GLU A 301 -23.70 -10.24 8.06
C GLU A 301 -23.33 -11.51 8.83
N TYR A 302 -24.19 -12.54 8.81
CA TYR A 302 -23.96 -13.77 9.59
C TYR A 302 -22.70 -14.55 9.16
N ILE A 303 -22.31 -14.45 7.89
CA ILE A 303 -21.08 -15.06 7.39
C ILE A 303 -19.87 -14.26 7.88
N ASN A 304 -19.96 -12.93 7.84
CA ASN A 304 -18.91 -12.04 8.32
C ASN A 304 -18.73 -12.14 9.84
N GLU A 305 -19.82 -12.23 10.60
CA GLU A 305 -19.81 -12.39 12.06
C GLU A 305 -19.01 -13.64 12.46
N THR A 306 -19.27 -14.76 11.76
CA THR A 306 -18.57 -16.04 12.01
C THR A 306 -17.06 -15.90 11.80
N LEU A 307 -16.62 -15.26 10.71
CA LEU A 307 -15.19 -15.03 10.46
C LEU A 307 -14.59 -14.03 11.45
N THR A 308 -15.32 -12.97 11.76
CA THR A 308 -14.91 -11.91 12.69
C THR A 308 -14.67 -12.48 14.09
N ALA A 309 -15.51 -13.42 14.53
CA ALA A 309 -15.34 -14.12 15.81
C ALA A 309 -14.02 -14.91 15.91
N ASN A 310 -13.44 -15.35 14.79
CA ASN A 310 -12.11 -15.98 14.78
C ASN A 310 -10.94 -14.98 14.79
N ILE A 311 -11.17 -13.71 14.42
CA ILE A 311 -10.14 -12.68 14.30
C ILE A 311 -10.07 -11.83 15.57
N LEU A 312 -11.23 -11.40 16.11
CA LEU A 312 -11.31 -10.51 17.27
C LEU A 312 -10.53 -10.95 18.51
N PRO A 313 -10.40 -12.26 18.83
CA PRO A 313 -9.58 -12.70 19.96
C PRO A 313 -8.09 -12.31 19.85
N LEU A 314 -7.61 -11.88 18.68
CA LEU A 314 -6.24 -11.45 18.44
C LEU A 314 -6.01 -9.97 18.78
N SER A 315 -7.05 -9.13 18.74
CA SER A 315 -6.95 -7.68 18.93
C SER A 315 -6.37 -7.22 20.28
N PRO A 316 -6.52 -7.96 21.41
CA PRO A 316 -5.87 -7.59 22.67
C PRO A 316 -4.33 -7.72 22.63
N ARG A 317 -3.78 -8.51 21.70
CA ARG A 317 -2.34 -8.82 21.60
C ARG A 317 -1.67 -8.16 20.41
N TYR A 318 -2.42 -7.91 19.34
CA TYR A 318 -1.90 -7.40 18.08
C TYR A 318 -2.73 -6.21 17.59
N ASN A 319 -2.08 -5.24 16.94
CA ASN A 319 -2.73 -4.12 16.27
C ASN A 319 -3.42 -4.61 14.97
N VAL A 320 -4.58 -5.23 15.12
CA VAL A 320 -5.32 -5.90 14.04
C VAL A 320 -6.53 -5.07 13.61
N GLU A 321 -6.77 -5.01 12.30
CA GLU A 321 -8.03 -4.58 11.68
C GLU A 321 -8.47 -5.60 10.63
N ILE A 322 -9.75 -5.54 10.26
CA ILE A 322 -10.32 -6.35 9.19
C ILE A 322 -10.61 -5.44 7.99
N GLY A 323 -10.10 -5.80 6.82
CA GLY A 323 -10.46 -5.17 5.54
C GLY A 323 -11.20 -6.18 4.68
N PHE A 324 -12.53 -6.21 4.77
CA PHE A 324 -13.36 -7.12 3.96
C PHE A 324 -13.30 -6.75 2.49
N GLY A 325 -12.95 -7.69 1.63
CA GLY A 325 -13.05 -7.50 0.20
C GLY A 325 -12.03 -8.32 -0.59
N MET A 326 -12.30 -8.47 -1.87
CA MET A 326 -11.39 -9.11 -2.82
C MET A 326 -10.28 -8.15 -3.27
N ALA A 327 -9.41 -7.76 -2.32
CA ALA A 327 -8.46 -6.66 -2.52
C ALA A 327 -9.20 -5.36 -2.88
N ASP A 328 -10.29 -5.08 -2.16
CA ASP A 328 -11.05 -3.84 -2.35
C ASP A 328 -10.25 -2.64 -1.79
N HIS A 329 -10.15 -1.57 -2.57
CA HIS A 329 -9.33 -0.42 -2.22
C HIS A 329 -9.87 0.32 -0.99
N GLU A 330 -11.18 0.57 -0.92
CA GLU A 330 -11.76 1.45 0.11
C GLU A 330 -11.64 0.82 1.50
N THR A 331 -12.04 -0.44 1.61
CA THR A 331 -11.97 -1.20 2.87
C THR A 331 -10.53 -1.44 3.34
N LEU A 332 -9.61 -1.72 2.43
CA LEU A 332 -8.18 -1.85 2.77
C LEU A 332 -7.58 -0.50 3.18
N GLN A 333 -7.90 0.59 2.47
CA GLN A 333 -7.41 1.92 2.82
C GLN A 333 -7.88 2.34 4.22
N GLU A 334 -9.15 2.11 4.55
CA GLU A 334 -9.70 2.39 5.89
C GLU A 334 -9.00 1.56 6.98
N ALA A 335 -8.82 0.26 6.75
CA ALA A 335 -8.13 -0.61 7.71
C ALA A 335 -6.66 -0.21 7.92
N LEU A 336 -5.96 0.16 6.84
CA LEU A 336 -4.59 0.67 6.89
C LEU A 336 -4.49 1.97 7.70
N GLU A 337 -5.43 2.90 7.49
CA GLU A 337 -5.48 4.16 8.22
C GLU A 337 -5.67 3.94 9.73
N LYS A 338 -6.54 3.00 10.12
CA LYS A 338 -6.77 2.65 11.53
C LYS A 338 -5.52 2.06 12.20
N VAL A 339 -4.87 1.06 11.59
CA VAL A 339 -3.65 0.48 12.18
C VAL A 339 -2.50 1.49 12.21
N ALA A 340 -2.38 2.35 11.19
CA ALA A 340 -1.37 3.42 11.13
C ALA A 340 -1.63 4.52 12.17
N ALA A 341 -2.89 4.89 12.40
CA ALA A 341 -3.27 5.82 13.47
C ALA A 341 -2.92 5.29 14.86
N ARG A 342 -2.86 3.96 15.03
CA ARG A 342 -2.35 3.28 16.23
C ARG A 342 -0.82 3.11 16.26
N GLY A 343 -0.09 3.72 15.33
CA GLY A 343 1.37 3.77 15.32
C GLY A 343 2.06 2.77 14.38
N ALA A 344 1.32 2.01 13.57
CA ALA A 344 1.94 1.04 12.66
C ALA A 344 2.84 1.71 11.60
N ARG A 345 4.10 1.26 11.53
CA ARG A 345 5.11 1.65 10.52
C ARG A 345 5.42 0.52 9.55
N ARG A 346 5.08 -0.72 9.91
CA ARG A 346 5.07 -1.89 9.04
C ARG A 346 3.71 -2.55 9.14
N ILE A 347 3.11 -2.89 8.01
CA ILE A 347 1.77 -3.49 8.01
C ILE A 347 1.75 -4.75 7.16
N LEU A 348 1.30 -5.86 7.76
CA LEU A 348 0.98 -7.08 7.03
C LEU A 348 -0.48 -7.04 6.58
N ILE A 349 -0.72 -7.22 5.28
CA ILE A 349 -2.04 -7.54 4.75
C ILE A 349 -2.11 -9.07 4.59
N LEU A 350 -2.83 -9.75 5.47
CA LEU A 350 -2.97 -11.20 5.51
C LEU A 350 -4.22 -11.64 4.77
N ARG A 351 -4.04 -12.31 3.62
CA ARG A 351 -5.12 -12.76 2.75
C ARG A 351 -5.76 -14.05 3.30
N LEU A 352 -7.04 -14.00 3.66
CA LEU A 352 -7.76 -15.14 4.25
C LEU A 352 -8.52 -15.93 3.16
N TYR A 353 -7.77 -16.68 2.33
CA TYR A 353 -8.27 -17.43 1.17
C TYR A 353 -7.67 -18.85 1.15
N ASP A 354 -8.30 -19.76 0.40
CA ASP A 354 -7.92 -21.18 0.40
C ASP A 354 -6.53 -21.46 -0.15
N ILE A 355 -6.06 -20.66 -1.13
CA ILE A 355 -4.74 -20.82 -1.72
C ILE A 355 -3.96 -19.50 -1.76
N SER A 356 -2.63 -19.60 -1.72
CA SER A 356 -1.73 -18.44 -1.66
C SER A 356 -1.67 -17.62 -2.95
N LEU A 357 -2.16 -18.17 -4.07
CA LEU A 357 -2.31 -17.45 -5.33
C LEU A 357 -3.52 -16.51 -5.34
N SER A 358 -4.54 -16.76 -4.52
CA SER A 358 -5.77 -15.95 -4.51
C SER A 358 -5.46 -14.47 -4.21
N LEU A 359 -5.86 -13.61 -5.15
CA LEU A 359 -5.73 -12.15 -5.09
C LEU A 359 -4.31 -11.62 -4.87
N LYS A 360 -3.29 -12.44 -5.16
CA LYS A 360 -1.89 -12.03 -4.98
C LYS A 360 -1.54 -10.85 -5.88
N GLY A 361 -1.88 -10.95 -7.16
CA GLY A 361 -1.54 -9.94 -8.16
C GLY A 361 -2.25 -8.60 -7.92
N GLU A 362 -3.54 -8.64 -7.60
CA GLU A 362 -4.35 -7.48 -7.26
C GLU A 362 -3.77 -6.73 -6.05
N LEU A 363 -3.37 -7.46 -5.01
CA LEU A 363 -2.79 -6.87 -3.81
C LEU A 363 -1.36 -6.36 -4.06
N GLU A 364 -0.53 -7.09 -4.80
CA GLU A 364 0.82 -6.65 -5.19
C GLU A 364 0.77 -5.35 -6.03
N TYR A 365 -0.25 -5.20 -6.86
CA TYR A 365 -0.55 -3.92 -7.50
C TYR A 365 -0.94 -2.86 -6.46
N LEU A 366 -1.93 -3.12 -5.61
CA LEU A 366 -2.39 -2.10 -4.65
C LEU A 366 -1.28 -1.56 -3.73
N ILE A 367 -0.29 -2.38 -3.36
CA ILE A 367 0.81 -1.96 -2.47
C ILE A 367 2.03 -1.35 -3.18
N GLY A 368 1.99 -1.24 -4.52
CA GLY A 368 3.08 -0.63 -5.30
C GLY A 368 4.19 -1.57 -5.76
N ARG A 369 3.98 -2.90 -5.77
CA ARG A 369 5.02 -3.90 -6.09
C ARG A 369 4.89 -4.54 -7.47
N ALA A 370 3.72 -4.46 -8.10
CA ALA A 370 3.48 -5.01 -9.43
C ALA A 370 2.76 -3.98 -10.33
N PRO A 371 2.85 -4.10 -11.67
CA PRO A 371 1.93 -3.42 -12.57
C PRO A 371 0.48 -3.90 -12.35
N PRO A 372 -0.55 -3.17 -12.83
CA PRO A 372 -1.92 -3.63 -12.71
C PRO A 372 -2.13 -4.97 -13.43
N PRO A 373 -2.94 -5.89 -12.87
CA PRO A 373 -3.28 -7.13 -13.56
C PRO A 373 -4.08 -6.83 -14.83
N LYS A 374 -4.01 -7.73 -15.83
CA LYS A 374 -4.71 -7.58 -17.11
C LYS A 374 -6.23 -7.51 -16.96
N VAL A 375 -6.75 -8.20 -15.95
CA VAL A 375 -8.16 -8.21 -15.56
C VAL A 375 -8.18 -7.91 -14.07
N TYR A 376 -8.88 -6.86 -13.67
CA TYR A 376 -9.11 -6.55 -12.26
C TYR A 376 -10.47 -7.10 -11.84
N ILE A 377 -10.52 -7.81 -10.72
CA ILE A 377 -11.78 -8.37 -10.21
C ILE A 377 -12.74 -7.22 -9.87
N GLY A 378 -14.02 -7.36 -10.27
CA GLY A 378 -15.03 -6.30 -10.17
C GLY A 378 -15.23 -5.49 -11.47
N GLY A 379 -14.42 -5.73 -12.51
CA GLY A 379 -14.64 -5.17 -13.85
C GLY A 379 -14.63 -3.64 -13.99
N PRO A 380 -13.93 -2.84 -13.17
CA PRO A 380 -13.83 -1.42 -13.47
C PRO A 380 -13.05 -1.24 -14.79
N ALA A 381 -13.40 -0.20 -15.55
CA ALA A 381 -12.70 0.15 -16.79
C ALA A 381 -11.20 0.43 -16.56
N PHE A 382 -10.83 0.78 -15.33
CA PHE A 382 -9.46 1.05 -14.88
C PHE A 382 -9.22 0.43 -13.50
N PRO A 383 -7.98 0.00 -13.20
CA PRO A 383 -7.62 -0.45 -11.85
C PRO A 383 -7.83 0.66 -10.80
N PRO A 384 -8.11 0.31 -9.53
CA PRO A 384 -8.24 1.28 -8.44
C PRO A 384 -6.92 2.02 -8.18
N PRO A 385 -6.93 3.15 -7.44
CA PRO A 385 -5.68 3.75 -6.99
C PRO A 385 -4.90 2.77 -6.10
N ARG A 386 -3.58 2.92 -6.03
CA ARG A 386 -2.77 2.21 -5.03
C ARG A 386 -2.99 2.78 -3.62
N LEU A 387 -2.76 1.95 -2.62
CA LEU A 387 -2.96 2.28 -1.21
C LEU A 387 -2.01 3.37 -0.74
N LYS A 388 -2.55 4.40 -0.10
CA LYS A 388 -1.82 5.58 0.37
C LYS A 388 -1.41 5.38 1.83
N THR A 389 -0.12 5.16 2.06
CA THR A 389 0.41 5.02 3.43
C THR A 389 1.89 5.40 3.52
N GLY A 390 2.29 5.87 4.71
CA GLY A 390 3.69 6.02 5.11
C GLY A 390 4.31 4.73 5.66
N ALA A 391 3.52 3.68 5.91
CA ALA A 391 4.04 2.39 6.37
C ALA A 391 4.64 1.58 5.20
N ILE A 392 5.54 0.66 5.52
CA ILE A 392 5.98 -0.37 4.57
C ILE A 392 4.98 -1.53 4.64
N LEU A 393 4.46 -1.92 3.48
CA LEU A 393 3.42 -2.94 3.36
C LEU A 393 4.02 -4.31 3.03
N TYR A 394 3.50 -5.36 3.65
CA TYR A 394 3.78 -6.77 3.38
C TYR A 394 2.49 -7.48 3.02
N THR A 395 2.62 -8.62 2.34
CA THR A 395 1.49 -9.49 2.01
C THR A 395 1.88 -10.94 2.27
N SER A 396 0.96 -11.70 2.85
CA SER A 396 1.01 -13.16 2.96
C SER A 396 -0.41 -13.73 2.88
N GLY A 397 -0.57 -15.01 3.16
CA GLY A 397 -1.87 -15.67 3.19
C GLY A 397 -2.09 -16.67 2.05
N GLY A 398 -3.26 -17.29 2.09
CA GLY A 398 -3.49 -18.61 1.49
C GLY A 398 -3.31 -19.71 2.53
N PHE A 399 -4.35 -20.52 2.75
CA PHE A 399 -4.28 -21.66 3.66
C PHE A 399 -3.35 -22.74 3.15
N ASP A 400 -3.31 -22.95 1.83
CA ASP A 400 -2.54 -24.00 1.16
C ASP A 400 -2.67 -25.35 1.91
N ASN A 401 -1.63 -26.18 1.98
CA ASN A 401 -1.63 -27.40 2.80
C ASN A 401 -1.16 -27.16 4.26
N ASP A 402 -1.65 -26.11 4.93
CA ASP A 402 -1.30 -25.91 6.33
C ASP A 402 -1.92 -26.99 7.25
N ALA A 403 -1.12 -27.54 8.16
CA ALA A 403 -1.54 -28.61 9.07
C ALA A 403 -2.71 -28.21 9.98
N LEU A 404 -2.77 -26.96 10.47
CA LEU A 404 -3.86 -26.48 11.31
C LEU A 404 -5.20 -26.49 10.55
N ILE A 405 -5.14 -26.19 9.26
CA ILE A 405 -6.28 -26.18 8.35
C ILE A 405 -6.70 -27.61 7.99
N ALA A 406 -5.73 -28.49 7.70
CA ALA A 406 -6.01 -29.91 7.47
C ALA A 406 -6.63 -30.59 8.70
N GLU A 407 -6.21 -30.22 9.91
CA GLU A 407 -6.84 -30.66 11.17
C GLU A 407 -8.30 -30.19 11.27
N VAL A 408 -8.62 -28.95 10.88
CA VAL A 408 -10.03 -28.49 10.85
C VAL A 408 -10.86 -29.39 9.95
N LEU A 409 -10.36 -29.68 8.74
CA LEU A 409 -11.08 -30.52 7.80
C LEU A 409 -11.24 -31.96 8.32
N LEU A 410 -10.22 -32.52 8.98
CA LEU A 410 -10.33 -33.82 9.65
C LEU A 410 -11.46 -33.80 10.69
N ASP A 411 -11.50 -32.79 11.56
CA ASP A 411 -12.55 -32.68 12.57
C ASP A 411 -13.94 -32.53 11.92
N ARG A 412 -14.06 -31.76 10.83
CA ARG A 412 -15.31 -31.68 10.05
C ARG A 412 -15.74 -33.02 9.47
N VAL A 413 -14.80 -33.86 9.05
CA VAL A 413 -15.10 -35.21 8.57
C VAL A 413 -15.63 -36.06 9.72
N LEU A 414 -14.93 -36.05 10.86
CA LEU A 414 -15.27 -36.86 12.03
C LEU A 414 -16.61 -36.46 12.66
N GLU A 415 -17.00 -35.19 12.57
CA GLU A 415 -18.32 -34.70 13.00
C GLU A 415 -19.49 -35.44 12.32
N VAL A 416 -19.31 -35.95 11.08
CA VAL A 416 -20.39 -36.57 10.28
C VAL A 416 -20.13 -38.03 9.91
N SER A 417 -18.91 -38.52 10.13
CA SER A 417 -18.48 -39.90 9.88
C SER A 417 -19.18 -40.88 10.83
N LYS A 418 -19.46 -42.09 10.33
CA LYS A 418 -20.09 -43.19 11.09
C LYS A 418 -19.35 -44.51 10.90
N ASP A 419 -18.95 -44.83 9.66
CA ASP A 419 -18.18 -46.03 9.33
C ASP A 419 -17.08 -45.68 8.31
N PRO A 420 -15.88 -45.25 8.77
CA PRO A 420 -14.81 -44.77 7.90
C PRO A 420 -14.47 -45.73 6.76
N LYS A 421 -14.43 -47.04 7.02
CA LYS A 421 -14.03 -48.04 6.02
C LYS A 421 -14.97 -48.12 4.81
N ARG A 422 -16.20 -47.62 4.96
CA ARG A 422 -17.23 -47.55 3.90
C ARG A 422 -17.44 -46.13 3.37
N GLU A 423 -16.72 -45.16 3.90
CA GLU A 423 -16.93 -43.74 3.63
C GLU A 423 -15.88 -43.16 2.68
N THR A 424 -16.34 -42.54 1.59
CA THR A 424 -15.53 -41.71 0.71
C THR A 424 -15.72 -40.25 1.07
N VAL A 425 -14.64 -39.54 1.36
CA VAL A 425 -14.62 -38.12 1.70
C VAL A 425 -14.25 -37.30 0.48
N ILE A 426 -15.02 -36.26 0.19
CA ILE A 426 -14.72 -35.25 -0.83
C ILE A 426 -14.49 -33.91 -0.12
N LEU A 427 -13.25 -33.44 -0.13
CA LEU A 427 -12.91 -32.06 0.21
C LEU A 427 -13.28 -31.17 -0.98
N LEU A 428 -14.37 -30.43 -0.85
CA LEU A 428 -14.94 -29.65 -1.94
C LEU A 428 -14.65 -28.16 -1.72
N ALA A 429 -13.95 -27.56 -2.70
CA ALA A 429 -13.56 -26.16 -2.65
C ALA A 429 -14.15 -25.35 -3.82
N HIS A 430 -13.99 -24.03 -3.75
CA HIS A 430 -14.48 -23.09 -4.77
C HIS A 430 -13.84 -23.32 -6.14
N GLY A 431 -12.51 -23.41 -6.20
CA GLY A 431 -11.75 -23.50 -7.45
C GLY A 431 -11.47 -22.15 -8.09
N ALA A 432 -10.78 -22.19 -9.23
CA ALA A 432 -10.34 -20.99 -9.95
C ALA A 432 -10.79 -20.96 -11.42
N GLY A 433 -10.78 -19.77 -12.03
CA GLY A 433 -11.13 -19.58 -13.44
C GLY A 433 -10.04 -20.05 -14.39
N GLY A 434 -8.78 -19.78 -14.06
CA GLY A 434 -7.62 -20.24 -14.80
C GLY A 434 -7.24 -21.68 -14.45
N ASP A 435 -6.78 -22.43 -15.46
CA ASP A 435 -6.44 -23.84 -15.28
C ASP A 435 -5.19 -24.04 -14.42
N HIS A 436 -4.22 -23.12 -14.50
CA HIS A 436 -3.01 -23.19 -13.69
C HIS A 436 -3.32 -23.02 -12.19
N GLU A 437 -4.14 -22.02 -11.84
CA GLU A 437 -4.56 -21.76 -10.47
C GLU A 437 -5.44 -22.89 -9.91
N ASP A 438 -6.34 -23.44 -10.72
CA ASP A 438 -7.22 -24.55 -10.32
C ASP A 438 -6.42 -25.84 -10.12
N GLN A 439 -5.40 -26.10 -10.94
CA GLN A 439 -4.48 -27.23 -10.71
C GLN A 439 -3.66 -27.06 -9.43
N PHE A 440 -3.12 -25.87 -9.17
CA PHE A 440 -2.45 -25.60 -7.90
C PHE A 440 -3.37 -25.87 -6.71
N TRP A 441 -4.64 -25.46 -6.80
CA TRP A 441 -5.66 -25.72 -5.78
C TRP A 441 -5.91 -27.21 -5.56
N LEU A 442 -6.08 -27.99 -6.63
CA LEU A 442 -6.28 -29.44 -6.56
C LEU A 442 -5.08 -30.14 -5.91
N GLU A 443 -3.85 -29.71 -6.18
CA GLU A 443 -2.67 -30.25 -5.50
C GLU A 443 -2.67 -29.93 -4.00
N GLN A 444 -3.07 -28.72 -3.58
CA GLN A 444 -3.21 -28.42 -2.14
C GLN A 444 -4.29 -29.31 -1.49
N LEU A 445 -5.44 -29.48 -2.14
CA LEU A 445 -6.51 -30.35 -1.64
C LEU A 445 -6.08 -31.81 -1.54
N LYS A 446 -5.27 -32.30 -2.48
CA LYS A 446 -4.72 -33.66 -2.46
C LYS A 446 -3.78 -33.88 -1.28
N LEU A 447 -2.96 -32.88 -0.93
CA LEU A 447 -2.11 -32.95 0.24
C LEU A 447 -2.95 -32.95 1.55
N LYS A 448 -3.97 -32.09 1.65
CA LYS A 448 -4.92 -32.11 2.77
C LYS A 448 -5.65 -33.45 2.87
N ALA A 449 -6.07 -34.03 1.74
CA ALA A 449 -6.71 -35.33 1.67
C ALA A 449 -5.78 -36.45 2.18
N SER A 450 -4.50 -36.40 1.81
CA SER A 450 -3.49 -37.34 2.29
C SER A 450 -3.29 -37.22 3.80
N PHE A 451 -3.22 -36.00 4.33
CA PHE A 451 -3.16 -35.75 5.77
C PHE A 451 -4.36 -36.38 6.51
N ILE A 452 -5.59 -36.18 6.03
CA ILE A 452 -6.79 -36.77 6.63
C ILE A 452 -6.74 -38.29 6.57
N GLN A 453 -6.40 -38.87 5.41
CA GLN A 453 -6.27 -40.32 5.24
C GLN A 453 -5.22 -40.90 6.20
N GLU A 454 -4.13 -40.19 6.46
CA GLU A 454 -3.06 -40.61 7.36
C GLU A 454 -3.45 -40.51 8.84
N ARG A 455 -4.03 -39.37 9.24
CA ARG A 455 -4.23 -38.98 10.64
C ARG A 455 -5.57 -39.38 11.23
N ALA A 456 -6.54 -39.78 10.40
CA ALA A 456 -7.82 -40.28 10.88
C ALA A 456 -7.64 -41.52 11.78
N PRO A 457 -8.42 -41.65 12.89
CA PRO A 457 -8.34 -42.80 13.79
C PRO A 457 -8.58 -44.15 13.09
N GLN A 458 -9.41 -44.15 12.05
CA GLN A 458 -9.61 -45.26 11.14
C GLN A 458 -9.50 -44.78 9.70
N LYS A 459 -8.99 -45.65 8.82
CA LYS A 459 -8.84 -45.32 7.41
C LYS A 459 -10.20 -45.19 6.73
N PHE A 460 -10.39 -44.08 6.05
CA PHE A 460 -11.49 -43.90 5.13
C PHE A 460 -11.31 -44.80 3.91
N ARG A 461 -12.41 -45.15 3.23
CA ARG A 461 -12.35 -45.84 1.93
C ARG A 461 -11.51 -45.06 0.94
N ALA A 462 -11.75 -43.75 0.88
CA ALA A 462 -10.96 -42.79 0.11
C ALA A 462 -11.16 -41.37 0.64
N VAL A 463 -10.17 -40.51 0.48
CA VAL A 463 -10.29 -39.06 0.66
C VAL A 463 -9.76 -38.39 -0.60
N VAL A 464 -10.58 -37.56 -1.24
CA VAL A 464 -10.24 -36.89 -2.50
C VAL A 464 -10.53 -35.40 -2.42
N GLY A 465 -9.74 -34.62 -3.14
CA GLY A 465 -9.94 -33.19 -3.34
C GLY A 465 -10.68 -32.89 -4.64
N ALA A 466 -11.60 -31.94 -4.63
CA ALA A 466 -12.26 -31.47 -5.85
C ALA A 466 -12.64 -29.98 -5.78
N THR A 467 -12.75 -29.34 -6.94
CA THR A 467 -13.22 -27.97 -7.09
C THR A 467 -14.51 -27.93 -7.93
N VAL A 468 -15.32 -26.89 -7.75
CA VAL A 468 -16.56 -26.68 -8.52
C VAL A 468 -16.47 -25.54 -9.54
N ARG A 469 -15.40 -24.71 -9.45
CA ARG A 469 -15.13 -23.54 -10.30
C ARG A 469 -16.38 -22.65 -10.41
N GLU A 470 -16.95 -22.31 -9.26
CA GLU A 470 -18.31 -21.79 -9.07
C GLU A 470 -18.67 -20.60 -9.97
N ASP A 471 -17.74 -19.66 -10.17
CA ASP A 471 -18.02 -18.41 -10.88
C ASP A 471 -17.93 -18.52 -12.41
N TRP A 472 -17.45 -19.64 -12.96
CA TRP A 472 -17.11 -19.77 -14.37
C TRP A 472 -18.00 -20.79 -15.08
N PRO A 473 -19.11 -20.39 -15.74
CA PRO A 473 -20.15 -21.33 -16.19
C PRO A 473 -19.68 -22.51 -17.05
N ALA A 474 -18.74 -22.27 -17.97
CA ALA A 474 -18.22 -23.30 -18.86
C ALA A 474 -17.35 -24.32 -18.10
N GLN A 475 -16.48 -23.85 -17.21
CA GLN A 475 -15.61 -24.65 -16.36
C GLN A 475 -16.43 -25.37 -15.27
N ARG A 476 -17.36 -24.66 -14.64
CA ARG A 476 -18.28 -25.17 -13.62
C ARG A 476 -19.03 -26.40 -14.07
N THR A 477 -19.61 -26.37 -15.27
CA THR A 477 -20.37 -27.51 -15.81
C THR A 477 -19.51 -28.79 -15.81
N LYS A 478 -18.27 -28.69 -16.30
CA LYS A 478 -17.33 -29.82 -16.34
C LYS A 478 -16.88 -30.25 -14.94
N ALA A 479 -16.55 -29.29 -14.07
CA ALA A 479 -16.08 -29.56 -12.72
C ALA A 479 -17.17 -30.22 -11.86
N VAL A 480 -18.39 -29.68 -11.89
CA VAL A 480 -19.54 -30.25 -11.18
C VAL A 480 -19.88 -31.65 -11.71
N ALA A 481 -19.86 -31.88 -13.02
CA ALA A 481 -20.10 -33.21 -13.58
C ALA A 481 -19.12 -34.25 -13.00
N LYS A 482 -17.82 -33.92 -12.91
CA LYS A 482 -16.81 -34.80 -12.29
C LYS A 482 -17.12 -35.10 -10.83
N VAL A 483 -17.50 -34.10 -10.03
CA VAL A 483 -17.86 -34.30 -8.62
C VAL A 483 -19.09 -35.19 -8.48
N ARG A 484 -20.11 -35.00 -9.33
CA ARG A 484 -21.31 -35.83 -9.35
C ARG A 484 -20.98 -37.29 -9.67
N THR A 485 -20.13 -37.54 -10.68
CA THR A 485 -19.65 -38.88 -11.01
C THR A 485 -18.94 -39.55 -9.83
N ILE A 486 -18.06 -38.84 -9.12
CA ILE A 486 -17.38 -39.38 -7.92
C ILE A 486 -18.40 -39.82 -6.86
N ILE A 487 -19.46 -39.03 -6.63
CA ILE A 487 -20.50 -39.35 -5.65
C ILE A 487 -21.32 -40.58 -6.08
N GLU A 488 -21.72 -40.64 -7.36
CA GLU A 488 -22.49 -41.76 -7.91
C GLU A 488 -21.69 -43.07 -7.83
N GLU A 489 -20.42 -43.06 -8.26
CA GLU A 489 -19.54 -44.24 -8.20
C GLU A 489 -19.29 -44.70 -6.77
N ALA A 490 -18.98 -43.78 -5.86
CA ALA A 490 -18.67 -44.12 -4.46
C ALA A 490 -19.90 -44.58 -3.65
N SER A 491 -21.11 -44.31 -4.13
CA SER A 491 -22.37 -44.74 -3.50
C SER A 491 -22.97 -46.00 -4.12
N GLY A 492 -22.55 -46.39 -5.34
CA GLY A 492 -23.15 -47.47 -6.12
C GLY A 492 -23.07 -48.88 -5.50
N ASP A 493 -22.11 -49.13 -4.62
CA ASP A 493 -21.95 -50.41 -3.90
C ASP A 493 -22.41 -50.34 -2.43
N GLY A 494 -23.25 -49.36 -2.10
CA GLY A 494 -23.70 -49.10 -0.73
C GLY A 494 -22.63 -48.43 0.13
N GLY A 495 -21.63 -47.79 -0.48
CA GLY A 495 -20.73 -46.84 0.18
C GLY A 495 -21.44 -45.54 0.57
N ARG A 496 -20.86 -44.80 1.52
CA ARG A 496 -21.39 -43.51 1.97
C ARG A 496 -20.44 -42.38 1.56
N VAL A 497 -20.98 -41.29 1.02
CA VAL A 497 -20.16 -40.15 0.61
C VAL A 497 -20.32 -39.00 1.59
N LEU A 498 -19.20 -38.46 2.04
CA LEU A 498 -19.12 -37.28 2.90
C LEU A 498 -18.55 -36.11 2.09
N VAL A 499 -19.32 -35.04 1.92
CA VAL A 499 -18.85 -33.80 1.27
C VAL A 499 -18.50 -32.81 2.37
N ILE A 500 -17.26 -32.34 2.39
CA ILE A 500 -16.73 -31.43 3.40
C ILE A 500 -16.33 -30.12 2.71
N ALA A 501 -16.90 -29.01 3.17
CA ALA A 501 -16.59 -27.70 2.59
C ALA A 501 -15.17 -27.25 3.01
N ASP A 502 -14.24 -27.17 2.05
CA ASP A 502 -12.95 -26.49 2.21
C ASP A 502 -13.11 -25.04 1.73
N ARG A 503 -13.64 -24.21 2.62
CA ARG A 503 -13.90 -22.79 2.43
C ARG A 503 -13.70 -22.06 3.76
N PRO A 504 -13.38 -20.75 3.76
CA PRO A 504 -13.29 -19.97 5.00
C PRO A 504 -14.53 -20.11 5.89
N THR A 505 -15.72 -20.19 5.28
CA THR A 505 -17.00 -20.35 5.99
C THR A 505 -18.11 -20.81 5.03
N GLY A 506 -19.03 -21.63 5.55
CA GLY A 506 -20.24 -22.06 4.85
C GLY A 506 -20.00 -23.04 3.68
N ALA A 507 -21.08 -23.56 3.13
CA ALA A 507 -21.05 -24.53 2.03
C ALA A 507 -21.18 -23.90 0.64
N GLY A 508 -21.52 -22.61 0.54
CA GLY A 508 -21.84 -22.00 -0.75
C GLY A 508 -22.97 -22.75 -1.46
N PRO A 509 -22.85 -23.04 -2.78
CA PRO A 509 -23.94 -23.59 -3.58
C PRO A 509 -23.98 -25.12 -3.56
N TYR A 510 -23.17 -25.80 -2.73
CA TYR A 510 -22.94 -27.25 -2.83
C TYR A 510 -24.24 -28.06 -2.77
N GLN A 511 -25.17 -27.71 -1.87
CA GLN A 511 -26.47 -28.38 -1.78
C GLN A 511 -27.28 -28.31 -3.08
N ARG A 512 -27.26 -27.15 -3.75
CA ARG A 512 -27.99 -26.91 -4.99
C ARG A 512 -27.37 -27.65 -6.17
N ILE A 513 -26.05 -27.59 -6.32
CA ILE A 513 -25.36 -28.17 -7.49
C ILE A 513 -25.24 -29.71 -7.40
N LEU A 514 -25.24 -30.25 -6.19
CA LEU A 514 -25.20 -31.70 -5.92
C LEU A 514 -26.59 -32.29 -5.62
N ALA A 515 -27.67 -31.53 -5.87
CA ALA A 515 -29.03 -32.00 -5.62
C ALA A 515 -29.31 -33.33 -6.33
N GLY A 516 -30.09 -34.19 -5.65
CA GLY A 516 -30.49 -35.50 -6.13
C GLY A 516 -29.47 -36.63 -5.90
N LEU A 517 -28.31 -36.35 -5.30
CA LEU A 517 -27.28 -37.37 -5.03
C LEU A 517 -27.26 -37.83 -3.57
N PRO A 518 -26.87 -39.09 -3.29
CA PRO A 518 -26.77 -39.62 -1.93
C PRO A 518 -25.42 -39.23 -1.27
N TYR A 519 -25.42 -38.13 -0.51
CA TYR A 519 -24.26 -37.70 0.28
C TYR A 519 -24.66 -37.06 1.61
N THR A 520 -23.72 -36.98 2.55
CA THR A 520 -23.84 -36.17 3.77
C THR A 520 -22.92 -34.95 3.65
N LEU A 521 -23.46 -33.75 3.87
CA LEU A 521 -22.68 -32.50 3.83
C LEU A 521 -22.27 -32.06 5.24
N ASN A 522 -20.97 -31.80 5.45
CA ASN A 522 -20.52 -30.86 6.46
C ASN A 522 -20.21 -29.51 5.81
N GLY A 523 -21.14 -28.57 5.97
CA GLY A 523 -21.12 -27.27 5.32
C GLY A 523 -20.54 -26.13 6.15
N LYS A 524 -19.92 -26.41 7.31
CA LYS A 524 -19.47 -25.35 8.22
C LYS A 524 -18.30 -24.54 7.65
N GLY A 525 -17.40 -25.20 6.93
CA GLY A 525 -16.13 -24.61 6.50
C GLY A 525 -15.10 -24.56 7.63
N LEU A 526 -14.11 -23.69 7.48
CA LEU A 526 -13.00 -23.53 8.42
C LEU A 526 -13.45 -22.80 9.69
N ALA A 527 -14.06 -21.63 9.56
CA ALA A 527 -14.70 -20.94 10.68
C ALA A 527 -15.96 -21.72 11.14
N PRO A 528 -16.30 -21.75 12.44
CA PRO A 528 -15.66 -21.03 13.54
C PRO A 528 -14.51 -21.79 14.24
N HIS A 529 -13.87 -22.78 13.60
CA HIS A 529 -12.93 -23.67 14.28
C HIS A 529 -11.71 -22.91 14.87
N PRO A 530 -11.28 -23.19 16.12
CA PRO A 530 -10.21 -22.43 16.78
C PRO A 530 -8.84 -22.51 16.07
N ASN A 531 -8.58 -23.59 15.31
CA ASN A 531 -7.35 -23.66 14.52
C ASN A 531 -7.27 -22.61 13.41
N LEU A 532 -8.39 -22.00 12.97
CA LEU A 532 -8.33 -20.86 12.06
C LEU A 532 -7.69 -19.65 12.76
N THR A 533 -8.10 -19.35 14.00
CA THR A 533 -7.47 -18.30 14.82
C THR A 533 -5.99 -18.59 15.06
N ARG A 534 -5.63 -19.85 15.37
CA ARG A 534 -4.24 -20.27 15.54
C ARG A 534 -3.41 -20.13 14.27
N TRP A 535 -4.00 -20.39 13.10
CA TRP A 535 -3.34 -20.22 11.81
C TRP A 535 -3.06 -18.74 11.54
N ILE A 536 -4.04 -17.85 11.77
CA ILE A 536 -3.87 -16.40 11.65
C ILE A 536 -2.74 -15.93 12.57
N GLU A 537 -2.77 -16.35 13.83
CA GLU A 537 -1.73 -16.01 14.82
C GLU A 537 -0.35 -16.49 14.38
N LYS A 538 -0.23 -17.74 13.92
CA LYS A 538 1.02 -18.30 13.40
C LYS A 538 1.58 -17.47 12.25
N GLU A 539 0.74 -17.05 11.30
CA GLU A 539 1.19 -16.20 10.18
C GLU A 539 1.65 -14.82 10.65
N ILE A 540 0.95 -14.22 11.60
CA ILE A 540 1.35 -12.95 12.22
C ILE A 540 2.71 -13.11 12.90
N GLU A 541 2.88 -14.11 13.77
CA GLU A 541 4.13 -14.33 14.50
C GLU A 541 5.32 -14.64 13.59
N ASN A 542 5.10 -15.43 12.53
CA ASN A 542 6.12 -15.72 11.53
C ASN A 542 6.59 -14.44 10.81
N TRP A 543 5.64 -13.58 10.42
CA TRP A 543 5.96 -12.30 9.81
C TRP A 543 6.67 -11.37 10.79
N MET A 544 6.15 -11.19 12.01
CA MET A 544 6.76 -10.36 13.04
C MET A 544 8.20 -10.78 13.31
N ARG A 545 8.46 -12.08 13.47
CA ARG A 545 9.81 -12.60 13.68
C ARG A 545 10.76 -12.20 12.56
N ARG A 546 10.36 -12.38 11.30
CA ARG A 546 11.17 -12.01 10.13
C ARG A 546 11.42 -10.51 10.06
N THR A 547 10.37 -9.71 10.22
CA THR A 547 10.42 -8.24 10.10
C THR A 547 11.21 -7.58 11.24
N LEU A 548 11.16 -8.12 12.45
CA LEU A 548 11.94 -7.60 13.59
C LEU A 548 13.43 -7.98 13.50
N THR A 549 13.78 -9.00 12.71
CA THR A 549 15.17 -9.41 12.46
C THR A 549 15.72 -8.93 11.11
N GLU A 550 14.90 -8.26 10.30
CA GLU A 550 15.29 -7.78 8.97
C GLU A 550 16.40 -6.72 9.12
N GLU A 551 17.56 -6.96 8.52
CA GLU A 551 18.63 -5.96 8.50
C GLU A 551 18.19 -4.75 7.67
N ILE A 552 18.23 -3.56 8.27
CA ILE A 552 18.04 -2.32 7.52
C ILE A 552 19.19 -2.17 6.52
N PRO A 553 18.91 -1.78 5.26
CA PRO A 553 19.95 -1.46 4.30
C PRO A 553 21.03 -0.56 4.92
N LYS A 554 22.28 -1.03 4.90
CA LYS A 554 23.43 -0.32 5.47
C LYS A 554 23.75 0.94 4.68
#